data_AF-A0A930T8C6-F1
#
_entry.id   AF-A0A930T8C6-F1
#
_cell.length_a   1.000
_cell.length_b   1.000
_cell.length_c   1.000
_cell.angle_alpha   90.00
_cell.angle_beta   90.00
_cell.angle_gamma   90.00
#
_symmetry.space_group_name_H-M   'P 1'
#
loop_
_entity.id
_entity.type
_entity.pdbx_description
1 polymer ?
#
loop_
_entity_poly.entity_id
_entity_poly.type
_entity_poly.pdbx_seq_one_letter_code
_entity_poly.pdbx_strand_id
1 'polypeptide(L)'
;MQPKSLKSTLATFSVTLGFGAVTAFVLPSFKTSGAIFSSAIASAGMAVLSFREDHKYRERVLREVKRIAASHDSLELKVESLEFQLHQLQNRNKQATSNPVISTTSIVKYTFSDFPITGASKLISELNRLKVHVRLPYKQLEKDDLFDTAIFMGENYPALASLYRKMKASISGDTQGGFSYKLSGEDDNDNICLRYRAILESKGLWTSKYIKSEKRIRFQPHSGDTKVRGFFEGGWLEKFIVYKVCDLLTQHNITFEYLINPHINYSFEESKYYELDALFLIDNQLILFEVKTGDKGNVYLNQINEHSKRRRLNLSKNRAFLVTLSLTDSETEDWNRNNNHITVLNLNNFTNSVASSLGLPTFSESTTIETPVFTTEQLYTFLNHKKLRPSPEHRSNILKELINIVSVEQPLTFNEIRNKIAEKLQISKALSEEVLRAIRRSNCFINTHGELISQYTQLSEPISGLLSDDISVLESKCIETYAFTILTEYPNYFDSSQNFRVFEEAVAGKVPSMEVINQLKANIRPVK
;
A
#
# COMPACT_ATOMS: atom_id res chain seq x y z
N MET A 1 -46.48 30.04 -19.80
CA MET A 1 -45.19 29.36 -20.11
C MET A 1 -44.23 29.58 -18.96
N GLN A 2 -43.52 28.52 -18.58
CA GLN A 2 -42.92 28.24 -17.27
C GLN A 2 -41.78 29.16 -16.80
N PRO A 3 -41.55 29.23 -15.47
CA PRO A 3 -40.26 29.54 -14.86
C PRO A 3 -39.57 28.30 -14.23
N LYS A 4 -38.34 28.57 -13.77
CA LYS A 4 -37.26 27.66 -13.34
C LYS A 4 -37.44 26.99 -11.94
N SER A 5 -36.65 25.92 -11.74
CA SER A 5 -35.70 25.70 -10.61
C SER A 5 -36.07 24.84 -9.37
N LEU A 6 -35.19 23.85 -9.13
CA LEU A 6 -34.61 23.28 -7.87
C LEU A 6 -35.27 22.13 -7.06
N LYS A 7 -34.37 21.21 -6.62
CA LYS A 7 -34.39 20.22 -5.50
C LYS A 7 -34.97 18.83 -5.82
N SER A 8 -34.22 17.72 -5.80
CA SER A 8 -33.40 17.02 -4.78
C SER A 8 -34.16 16.02 -3.89
N THR A 9 -33.69 14.76 -3.93
CA THR A 9 -33.60 13.78 -2.81
C THR A 9 -34.88 13.06 -2.34
N LEU A 10 -34.93 11.74 -2.50
CA LEU A 10 -34.73 10.75 -1.41
C LEU A 10 -35.03 9.33 -1.96
N ALA A 11 -34.02 8.48 -2.01
CA ALA A 11 -34.19 7.04 -2.13
C ALA A 11 -34.05 6.42 -0.73
N THR A 12 -35.04 5.62 -0.39
CA THR A 12 -35.39 5.06 0.91
C THR A 12 -34.42 3.96 1.35
N PHE A 13 -33.92 4.05 2.59
CA PHE A 13 -33.32 2.91 3.30
C PHE A 13 -34.45 2.15 4.01
N SER A 14 -34.67 0.90 3.62
CA SER A 14 -35.52 -0.03 4.37
C SER A 14 -34.69 -0.68 5.49
N VAL A 15 -35.12 -0.48 6.74
CA VAL A 15 -34.74 -1.33 7.86
C VAL A 15 -35.96 -2.14 8.25
N THR A 16 -35.94 -3.42 7.90
CA THR A 16 -36.93 -4.41 8.34
C THR A 16 -36.55 -4.86 9.75
N LEU A 17 -37.36 -4.51 10.74
CA LEU A 17 -37.36 -5.13 12.06
C LEU A 17 -38.73 -5.76 12.26
N GLY A 18 -38.79 -7.07 12.07
CA GLY A 18 -39.98 -7.86 12.31
C GLY A 18 -40.20 -8.04 13.81
N PHE A 19 -41.44 -7.82 14.25
CA PHE A 19 -42.00 -8.43 15.45
C PHE A 19 -43.51 -8.57 15.32
N GLY A 20 -43.98 -9.82 15.48
CA GLY A 20 -45.19 -10.12 16.25
C GLY A 20 -46.53 -9.91 15.56
N ALA A 21 -47.06 -10.99 14.98
CA ALA A 21 -48.48 -11.14 14.73
C ALA A 21 -49.28 -11.13 16.05
N VAL A 22 -50.35 -10.34 16.11
CA VAL A 22 -51.51 -10.61 16.98
C VAL A 22 -52.76 -10.53 16.13
N THR A 23 -53.27 -11.71 15.77
CA THR A 23 -54.63 -11.92 15.29
C THR A 23 -55.62 -11.77 16.44
N ALA A 24 -56.66 -10.95 16.25
CA ALA A 24 -57.92 -11.12 16.96
C ALA A 24 -59.10 -10.70 16.07
N PHE A 25 -59.79 -11.71 15.55
CA PHE A 25 -61.17 -11.62 15.06
C PHE A 25 -62.11 -11.29 16.23
N VAL A 26 -63.21 -10.56 15.94
CA VAL A 26 -64.63 -10.88 16.26
C VAL A 26 -65.46 -9.59 16.22
N LEU A 27 -66.31 -9.48 15.20
CA LEU A 27 -67.63 -8.83 15.25
C LEU A 27 -68.66 -9.99 15.40
N PRO A 28 -69.82 -9.83 16.07
CA PRO A 28 -70.94 -9.13 15.41
C PRO A 28 -72.03 -8.44 16.29
N SER A 29 -72.76 -7.55 15.59
CA SER A 29 -74.21 -7.29 15.57
C SER A 29 -75.00 -6.59 16.70
N PHE A 30 -75.52 -5.40 16.33
CA PHE A 30 -76.93 -4.91 16.37
C PHE A 30 -77.83 -5.06 17.61
N LYS A 31 -78.27 -3.95 18.22
CA LYS A 31 -79.55 -3.24 17.89
C LYS A 31 -79.82 -1.99 18.76
N THR A 32 -80.27 -0.95 18.04
CA THR A 32 -81.25 0.13 18.38
C THR A 32 -80.94 1.25 19.38
N SER A 33 -80.87 2.44 18.78
CA SER A 33 -81.58 3.68 19.15
C SER A 33 -80.83 4.75 19.95
N GLY A 34 -80.45 5.80 19.21
CA GLY A 34 -80.75 7.18 19.60
C GLY A 34 -79.62 7.96 20.25
N ALA A 35 -78.81 8.66 19.44
CA ALA A 35 -78.57 10.10 19.54
C ALA A 35 -77.31 10.48 18.75
N ILE A 36 -77.50 11.45 17.87
CA ILE A 36 -76.55 11.99 16.91
C ILE A 36 -75.82 13.19 17.55
N PHE A 37 -74.49 13.15 17.46
CA PHE A 37 -73.53 14.27 17.46
C PHE A 37 -73.21 15.04 18.76
N SER A 38 -72.06 14.71 19.37
CA SER A 38 -70.99 15.69 19.70
C SER A 38 -69.76 15.00 20.32
N SER A 39 -68.96 14.26 19.53
CA SER A 39 -67.66 13.77 20.03
C SER A 39 -66.57 13.61 18.97
N ALA A 40 -66.68 14.28 17.81
CA ALA A 40 -65.64 14.26 16.78
C ALA A 40 -64.45 15.22 17.07
N ILE A 41 -64.52 16.05 18.12
CA ILE A 41 -63.44 17.01 18.47
C ILE A 41 -62.51 16.47 19.58
N ALA A 42 -62.93 15.45 20.34
CA ALA A 42 -62.10 14.88 21.41
C ALA A 42 -61.10 13.80 20.93
N SER A 43 -61.40 13.06 19.86
CA SER A 43 -60.56 11.96 19.36
C SER A 43 -59.40 12.42 18.47
N ALA A 44 -59.56 13.53 17.73
CA ALA A 44 -58.46 14.15 16.99
C ALA A 44 -57.45 14.83 17.93
N GLY A 45 -57.92 15.42 19.05
CA GLY A 45 -57.06 16.01 20.08
C GLY A 45 -56.17 14.98 20.78
N MET A 46 -56.69 13.79 21.07
CA MET A 46 -55.91 12.71 21.71
C MET A 46 -54.93 12.03 20.74
N ALA A 47 -55.29 11.88 19.46
CA ALA A 47 -54.35 11.40 18.45
C ALA A 47 -53.21 12.42 18.22
N VAL A 48 -53.52 13.71 18.09
CA VAL A 48 -52.51 14.78 17.93
C VAL A 48 -51.65 14.93 19.19
N LEU A 49 -52.19 14.74 20.39
CA LEU A 49 -51.40 14.72 21.63
C LEU A 49 -50.48 13.49 21.70
N SER A 50 -50.96 12.30 21.30
CA SER A 50 -50.12 11.08 21.25
C SER A 50 -49.00 11.17 20.20
N PHE A 51 -49.27 11.78 19.04
CA PHE A 51 -48.25 12.06 18.02
C PHE A 51 -47.24 13.13 18.47
N ARG A 52 -47.69 14.11 19.26
CA ARG A 52 -46.83 15.17 19.78
C ARG A 52 -45.95 14.69 20.93
N GLU A 53 -46.43 13.72 21.72
CA GLU A 53 -45.62 13.02 22.71
C GLU A 53 -44.63 12.04 22.08
N ASP A 54 -45.03 11.29 21.04
CA ASP A 54 -44.12 10.41 20.28
C ASP A 54 -43.04 11.22 19.55
N HIS A 55 -43.37 12.38 18.98
CA HIS A 55 -42.38 13.27 18.36
C HIS A 55 -41.41 13.85 19.40
N LYS A 56 -41.89 14.25 20.59
CA LYS A 56 -41.02 14.72 21.69
C LYS A 56 -40.17 13.59 22.27
N TYR A 57 -40.65 12.35 22.24
CA TYR A 57 -39.91 11.17 22.65
C TYR A 57 -38.81 10.84 21.64
N ARG A 58 -39.13 10.77 20.34
CA ARG A 58 -38.16 10.57 19.26
C ARG A 58 -37.07 11.66 19.25
N GLU A 59 -37.44 12.92 19.42
CA GLU A 59 -36.46 14.03 19.52
C GLU A 59 -35.54 13.92 20.75
N ARG A 60 -36.02 13.33 21.85
CA ARG A 60 -35.18 13.02 23.01
C ARG A 60 -34.23 11.86 22.72
N VAL A 61 -34.74 10.77 22.15
CA VAL A 61 -33.92 9.62 21.75
C VAL A 61 -32.85 10.03 20.73
N LEU A 62 -33.20 10.85 19.74
CA LEU A 62 -32.27 11.29 18.69
C LEU A 62 -31.18 12.22 19.23
N ARG A 63 -31.50 13.06 20.21
CA ARG A 63 -30.51 13.85 20.94
C ARG A 63 -29.56 12.99 21.75
N GLU A 64 -30.08 11.96 22.42
CA GLU A 64 -29.24 11.07 23.22
C GLU A 64 -28.37 10.16 22.35
N VAL A 65 -28.87 9.68 21.21
CA VAL A 65 -28.06 8.97 20.22
C VAL A 65 -26.94 9.86 19.67
N LYS A 66 -27.21 11.13 19.36
CA LYS A 66 -26.16 12.08 18.92
C LYS A 66 -25.13 12.35 20.02
N ARG A 67 -25.57 12.44 21.27
CA ARG A 67 -24.70 12.62 22.43
C ARG A 67 -23.80 11.41 22.66
N ILE A 68 -24.36 10.20 22.53
CA ILE A 68 -23.62 8.94 22.63
C ILE A 68 -22.61 8.83 21.48
N ALA A 69 -22.99 9.17 20.24
CA ALA A 69 -22.08 9.17 19.10
C ALA A 69 -20.91 10.14 19.29
N ALA A 70 -21.18 11.37 19.74
CA ALA A 70 -20.12 12.35 20.03
C ALA A 70 -19.20 11.90 21.19
N SER A 71 -19.77 11.22 22.19
CA SER A 71 -19.00 10.65 23.31
C SER A 71 -18.14 9.47 22.86
N HIS A 72 -18.64 8.66 21.92
CA HIS A 72 -17.90 7.57 21.28
C HIS A 72 -16.71 8.11 20.47
N ASP A 73 -16.94 9.11 19.60
CA ASP A 73 -15.88 9.77 18.83
C ASP A 73 -14.80 10.37 19.75
N SER A 74 -15.21 10.98 20.86
CA SER A 74 -14.27 11.49 21.86
C SER A 74 -13.52 10.39 22.62
N LEU A 75 -14.13 9.22 22.82
CA LEU A 75 -13.46 8.07 23.43
C LEU A 75 -12.45 7.46 22.47
N GLU A 76 -12.79 7.35 21.19
CA GLU A 76 -11.91 6.81 20.14
C GLU A 76 -10.64 7.67 20.01
N LEU A 77 -10.78 9.00 19.99
CA LEU A 77 -9.63 9.92 20.03
C LEU A 77 -8.78 9.79 21.30
N LYS A 78 -9.40 9.49 22.45
CA LYS A 78 -8.66 9.23 23.70
C LYS A 78 -7.95 7.89 23.68
N VAL A 79 -8.54 6.85 23.08
CA VAL A 79 -7.92 5.54 22.89
C VAL A 79 -6.71 5.67 21.96
N GLU A 80 -6.85 6.35 20.83
CA GLU A 80 -5.73 6.61 19.91
C GLU A 80 -4.59 7.40 20.60
N SER A 81 -4.94 8.40 21.41
CA SER A 81 -3.96 9.18 22.20
C SER A 81 -3.26 8.33 23.27
N LEU A 82 -4.00 7.44 23.95
CA LEU A 82 -3.44 6.54 24.95
C LEU A 82 -2.57 5.44 24.31
N GLU A 83 -2.97 4.90 23.17
CA GLU A 83 -2.16 3.96 22.38
C GLU A 83 -0.85 4.60 21.93
N PHE A 84 -0.90 5.87 21.50
CA PHE A 84 0.29 6.65 21.18
C PHE A 84 1.20 6.87 22.40
N GLN A 85 0.63 7.26 23.55
CA GLN A 85 1.40 7.41 24.80
C GLN A 85 2.02 6.09 25.25
N LEU A 86 1.30 4.97 25.10
CA LEU A 86 1.78 3.63 25.42
C LEU A 86 2.93 3.22 24.49
N HIS A 87 2.84 3.53 23.20
CA HIS A 87 3.92 3.31 22.24
C HIS A 87 5.16 4.16 22.54
N GLN A 88 4.98 5.42 22.96
CA GLN A 88 6.07 6.29 23.41
C GLN A 88 6.75 5.77 24.69
N LEU A 89 5.97 5.28 25.66
CA LEU A 89 6.49 4.68 26.88
C LEU A 89 7.22 3.35 26.62
N GLN A 90 6.70 2.52 25.70
CA GLN A 90 7.37 1.29 25.26
C GLN A 90 8.70 1.58 24.58
N ASN A 91 8.78 2.64 23.77
CA ASN A 91 10.03 3.05 23.12
C ASN A 91 11.04 3.66 24.12
N ARG A 92 10.57 4.41 25.12
CA ARG A 92 11.42 4.91 26.22
C ARG A 92 11.97 3.78 27.09
N ASN A 93 11.16 2.77 27.42
CA ASN A 93 11.62 1.60 28.18
C ASN A 93 12.61 0.72 27.39
N LYS A 94 12.47 0.63 26.07
CA LYS A 94 13.43 -0.05 25.19
C LYS A 94 14.79 0.66 25.08
N GLN A 95 14.85 1.96 25.35
CA GLN A 95 16.12 2.71 25.40
C GLN A 95 16.80 2.68 26.78
N ALA A 96 16.06 2.37 27.85
CA ALA A 96 16.59 2.27 29.21
C ALA A 96 17.14 0.87 29.58
N THR A 97 16.97 -0.13 28.71
CA THR A 97 17.48 -1.50 28.93
C THR A 97 18.18 -2.02 27.69
N SER A 98 19.44 -1.67 27.51
CA SER A 98 20.31 -2.24 26.48
C SER A 98 20.74 -3.66 26.86
N ASN A 99 20.19 -4.67 26.19
CA ASN A 99 20.93 -5.78 25.57
C ASN A 99 20.00 -6.64 24.68
N PRO A 100 20.54 -7.32 23.63
CA PRO A 100 19.82 -7.51 22.38
C PRO A 100 19.06 -8.84 22.33
N VAL A 101 17.75 -8.78 22.10
CA VAL A 101 16.97 -9.88 21.54
C VAL A 101 16.10 -9.32 20.42
N ILE A 102 16.28 -9.93 19.25
CA ILE A 102 15.70 -9.58 17.97
C ILE A 102 14.17 -9.70 18.04
N SER A 103 13.46 -8.64 17.67
CA SER A 103 12.03 -8.68 17.35
C SER A 103 11.75 -7.68 16.24
N THR A 104 11.57 -8.23 15.04
CA THR A 104 11.34 -7.55 13.77
C THR A 104 9.88 -7.10 13.67
N THR A 105 9.61 -5.85 14.03
CA THR A 105 8.59 -5.06 13.34
C THR A 105 9.29 -4.36 12.20
N SER A 106 9.33 -5.00 11.03
CA SER A 106 10.00 -4.47 9.85
C SER A 106 9.23 -3.27 9.29
N ILE A 107 9.40 -2.11 9.93
CA ILE A 107 9.56 -0.89 9.15
C ILE A 107 10.74 -1.21 8.25
N VAL A 108 10.54 -1.24 6.93
CA VAL A 108 11.64 -1.27 5.97
C VAL A 108 12.47 -0.02 6.28
N LYS A 109 13.46 -0.18 7.15
CA LYS A 109 14.60 0.71 7.20
C LYS A 109 15.27 0.46 5.87
N TYR A 110 15.11 1.38 4.93
CA TYR A 110 16.09 1.51 3.87
C TYR A 110 17.41 1.75 4.60
N THR A 111 18.18 0.68 4.78
CA THR A 111 19.57 0.77 5.16
C THR A 111 20.25 1.36 3.94
N PHE A 112 20.20 2.68 3.84
CA PHE A 112 21.25 3.44 3.21
C PHE A 112 22.52 2.96 3.89
N SER A 113 23.20 1.98 3.27
CA SER A 113 24.63 1.83 3.49
C SER A 113 25.18 3.22 3.34
N ASP A 114 25.81 3.76 4.39
CA ASP A 114 26.38 5.10 4.37
C ASP A 114 27.13 5.25 3.04
N PHE A 115 26.52 5.93 2.05
CA PHE A 115 27.25 6.25 0.84
C PHE A 115 28.47 6.97 1.38
N PRO A 116 29.69 6.56 1.00
CA PRO A 116 30.85 7.31 1.42
C PRO A 116 30.53 8.76 1.09
N ILE A 117 30.68 9.68 2.05
CA ILE A 117 30.61 11.10 1.75
C ILE A 117 31.79 11.33 0.82
N THR A 118 31.55 11.13 -0.47
CA THR A 118 32.49 11.41 -1.53
C THR A 118 32.60 12.92 -1.47
N GLY A 119 33.78 13.46 -1.14
CA GLY A 119 33.96 14.91 -1.14
C GLY A 119 33.52 15.52 -2.48
N ALA A 120 33.40 16.84 -2.56
CA ALA A 120 33.09 17.51 -3.83
C ALA A 120 34.34 18.13 -4.50
N SER A 121 35.53 17.83 -3.98
CA SER A 121 36.75 18.53 -4.33
C SER A 121 37.19 18.34 -5.79
N LYS A 122 37.10 17.12 -6.33
CA LYS A 122 37.48 16.83 -7.72
C LYS A 122 36.43 17.38 -8.67
N LEU A 123 35.15 17.26 -8.34
CA LEU A 123 34.05 17.82 -9.10
C LEU A 123 34.17 19.34 -9.20
N ILE A 124 34.40 20.03 -8.07
CA ILE A 124 34.61 21.48 -8.05
C ILE A 124 35.87 21.87 -8.85
N SER A 125 36.95 21.09 -8.74
CA SER A 125 38.17 21.32 -9.52
C SER A 125 37.92 21.20 -11.03
N GLU A 126 37.13 20.20 -11.45
CA GLU A 126 36.76 20.00 -12.84
C GLU A 126 35.84 21.12 -13.37
N LEU A 127 34.90 21.59 -12.55
CA LEU A 127 34.09 22.77 -12.89
C LEU A 127 34.95 24.03 -13.05
N ASN A 128 35.87 24.28 -12.12
CA ASN A 128 36.79 25.41 -12.19
C ASN A 128 37.66 25.34 -13.46
N ARG A 129 38.11 24.14 -13.87
CA ARG A 129 38.83 23.91 -15.14
C ARG A 129 38.00 24.32 -16.35
N LEU A 130 36.69 24.10 -16.30
CA LEU A 130 35.71 24.52 -17.31
C LEU A 130 35.29 25.99 -17.18
N LYS A 131 35.90 26.76 -16.27
CA LYS A 131 35.53 28.15 -15.95
C LYS A 131 34.09 28.29 -15.44
N VAL A 132 33.66 27.29 -14.70
CA VAL A 132 32.37 27.23 -13.99
C VAL A 132 32.67 27.25 -12.51
N HIS A 133 32.10 28.21 -11.78
CA HIS A 133 32.31 28.32 -10.34
C HIS A 133 31.05 27.92 -9.60
N VAL A 134 31.23 27.14 -8.52
CA VAL A 134 30.14 26.73 -7.63
C VAL A 134 30.02 27.75 -6.52
N ARG A 135 28.80 28.25 -6.28
CA ARG A 135 28.52 29.13 -5.15
C ARG A 135 28.48 28.33 -3.85
N LEU A 136 29.16 28.83 -2.83
CA LEU A 136 29.12 28.29 -1.48
C LEU A 136 27.99 28.92 -0.65
N PRO A 137 27.35 28.16 0.27
CA PRO A 137 27.52 26.72 0.48
C PRO A 137 26.83 25.90 -0.62
N TYR A 138 27.47 24.82 -1.06
CA TYR A 138 26.81 23.79 -1.88
C TYR A 138 26.24 22.69 -0.99
N LYS A 139 25.35 21.88 -1.55
CA LYS A 139 24.75 20.74 -0.86
C LYS A 139 25.16 19.44 -1.51
N GLN A 140 25.41 18.45 -0.67
CA GLN A 140 25.35 17.03 -1.05
C GLN A 140 24.08 16.45 -0.45
N LEU A 141 23.79 15.18 -0.75
CA LEU A 141 22.57 14.55 -0.24
C LEU A 141 22.67 14.42 1.27
N GLU A 142 22.00 15.30 2.00
CA GLU A 142 21.83 15.16 3.44
C GLU A 142 20.69 14.18 3.69
N LYS A 143 20.88 13.25 4.64
CA LYS A 143 19.81 12.42 5.16
C LYS A 143 18.91 13.27 6.05
N ASP A 144 18.19 14.19 5.43
CA ASP A 144 17.15 14.94 6.10
C ASP A 144 15.95 14.02 6.41
N ASP A 145 15.06 14.53 7.24
CA ASP A 145 13.85 13.83 7.65
C ASP A 145 12.89 13.48 6.49
N LEU A 146 13.11 14.02 5.28
CA LEU A 146 12.29 13.78 4.09
C LEU A 146 12.94 12.85 3.07
N PHE A 147 14.19 12.43 3.29
CA PHE A 147 14.92 11.60 2.36
C PHE A 147 14.26 10.22 2.15
N ASP A 148 13.93 9.52 3.25
CA ASP A 148 13.25 8.22 3.16
C ASP A 148 11.85 8.36 2.53
N THR A 149 11.20 9.51 2.70
CA THR A 149 9.91 9.82 2.06
C THR A 149 10.05 9.94 0.54
N ALA A 150 11.14 10.57 0.07
CA ALA A 150 11.44 10.67 -1.36
C ALA A 150 11.68 9.28 -1.99
N ILE A 151 12.43 8.41 -1.31
CA ILE A 151 12.67 7.03 -1.76
C ILE A 151 11.35 6.27 -1.84
N PHE A 152 10.57 6.27 -0.75
CA PHE A 152 9.27 5.60 -0.74
C PHE A 152 8.37 6.08 -1.88
N MET A 153 8.35 7.39 -2.12
CA MET A 153 7.55 7.99 -3.18
C MET A 153 8.01 7.56 -4.58
N GLY A 154 9.31 7.53 -4.84
CA GLY A 154 9.86 7.13 -6.14
C GLY A 154 9.64 5.65 -6.46
N GLU A 155 9.90 4.75 -5.50
CA GLU A 155 9.69 3.30 -5.69
C GLU A 155 8.22 2.93 -5.87
N ASN A 156 7.30 3.76 -5.36
CA ASN A 156 5.86 3.50 -5.41
C ASN A 156 5.12 4.52 -6.29
N TYR A 157 5.83 5.24 -7.16
CA TYR A 157 5.25 6.33 -7.93
C TYR A 157 4.04 5.92 -8.79
N PRO A 158 4.00 4.77 -9.48
CA PRO A 158 2.84 4.37 -10.27
C PRO A 158 1.53 4.37 -9.45
N ALA A 159 1.54 3.79 -8.25
CA ALA A 159 0.40 3.78 -7.33
C ALA A 159 0.10 5.18 -6.76
N LEU A 160 1.14 6.00 -6.55
CA LEU A 160 1.03 7.32 -5.92
C LEU A 160 0.76 8.46 -6.91
N ALA A 161 0.91 8.27 -8.22
CA ALA A 161 0.93 9.35 -9.22
C ALA A 161 -0.35 10.20 -9.19
N SER A 162 -1.52 9.56 -9.06
CA SER A 162 -2.81 10.26 -8.97
C SER A 162 -2.94 11.07 -7.68
N LEU A 163 -2.50 10.50 -6.55
CA LEU A 163 -2.51 11.17 -5.25
C LEU A 163 -1.54 12.36 -5.24
N TYR A 164 -0.32 12.16 -5.75
CA TYR A 164 0.70 13.19 -5.87
C TYR A 164 0.23 14.40 -6.66
N ARG A 165 -0.39 14.20 -7.83
CA ARG A 165 -0.90 15.30 -8.65
C ARG A 165 -1.89 16.18 -7.88
N LYS A 166 -2.76 15.58 -7.06
CA LYS A 166 -3.68 16.33 -6.20
C LYS A 166 -2.96 17.07 -5.06
N MET A 167 -1.97 16.43 -4.44
CA MET A 167 -1.13 17.07 -3.42
C MET A 167 -0.40 18.30 -3.96
N LYS A 168 0.24 18.14 -5.12
CA LYS A 168 0.95 19.23 -5.81
C LYS A 168 0.01 20.39 -6.15
N ALA A 169 -1.14 20.11 -6.77
CA ALA A 169 -2.13 21.14 -7.09
C ALA A 169 -2.64 21.88 -5.84
N SER A 170 -2.79 21.19 -4.71
CA SER A 170 -3.21 21.80 -3.44
C SER A 170 -2.14 22.69 -2.81
N ILE A 171 -0.87 22.34 -2.95
CA ILE A 171 0.26 23.15 -2.47
C ILE A 171 0.50 24.39 -3.35
N SER A 172 0.32 24.27 -4.67
CA SER A 172 0.52 25.38 -5.62
C SER A 172 -0.57 26.46 -5.55
N GLY A 173 -1.62 26.27 -4.74
CA GLY A 173 -2.65 27.28 -4.48
C GLY A 173 -3.93 27.12 -5.31
N ASP A 174 -4.01 26.13 -6.19
CA ASP A 174 -5.19 25.87 -7.03
C ASP A 174 -6.38 25.31 -6.24
N THR A 175 -6.13 24.77 -5.04
CA THR A 175 -7.18 24.29 -4.11
C THR A 175 -6.90 24.78 -2.70
N GLN A 176 -7.46 25.95 -2.35
CA GLN A 176 -7.47 26.44 -0.96
C GLN A 176 -8.34 25.51 -0.10
N GLY A 177 -7.81 25.02 1.03
CA GLY A 177 -8.58 24.22 1.98
C GLY A 177 -8.47 22.69 1.85
N GLY A 178 -7.39 22.20 1.21
CA GLY A 178 -7.12 20.77 1.11
C GLY A 178 -7.90 20.05 0.02
N PHE A 179 -7.82 18.73 -0.02
CA PHE A 179 -8.47 17.91 -1.05
C PHE A 179 -8.91 16.55 -0.53
N SER A 180 -9.79 15.91 -1.30
CA SER A 180 -10.19 14.53 -1.05
C SER A 180 -9.70 13.59 -2.14
N TYR A 181 -9.16 12.46 -1.70
CA TYR A 181 -8.69 11.37 -2.54
C TYR A 181 -9.52 10.12 -2.27
N LYS A 182 -10.12 9.57 -3.34
CA LYS A 182 -10.80 8.28 -3.28
C LYS A 182 -9.76 7.22 -3.62
N LEU A 183 -9.67 6.20 -2.77
CA LEU A 183 -8.83 5.03 -3.00
C LEU A 183 -9.32 4.25 -4.23
N SER A 184 -8.39 3.53 -4.87
CA SER A 184 -8.63 2.80 -6.12
C SER A 184 -9.59 1.63 -5.91
N GLY A 185 -9.54 1.01 -4.73
CA GLY A 185 -10.23 -0.25 -4.43
C GLY A 185 -9.37 -1.48 -4.65
N GLU A 186 -8.17 -1.34 -5.22
CA GLU A 186 -7.13 -2.38 -5.28
C GLU A 186 -6.33 -2.35 -3.97
N ASP A 187 -6.31 -3.48 -3.26
CA ASP A 187 -5.80 -3.52 -1.88
C ASP A 187 -4.32 -3.09 -1.79
N ASP A 188 -3.47 -3.43 -2.76
CA ASP A 188 -2.04 -3.08 -2.73
C ASP A 188 -1.81 -1.58 -2.97
N ASN A 189 -2.43 -1.01 -4.01
CA ASN A 189 -2.37 0.43 -4.30
C ASN A 189 -2.96 1.26 -3.14
N ASP A 190 -4.06 0.78 -2.57
CA ASP A 190 -4.70 1.41 -1.42
C ASP A 190 -3.81 1.34 -0.17
N ASN A 191 -3.16 0.19 0.08
CA ASN A 191 -2.21 0.02 1.18
C ASN A 191 -0.99 0.94 1.02
N ILE A 192 -0.46 1.09 -0.20
CA ILE A 192 0.63 2.03 -0.51
C ILE A 192 0.18 3.46 -0.21
N CYS A 193 -1.01 3.87 -0.67
CA CYS A 193 -1.55 5.20 -0.41
C CYS A 193 -1.75 5.46 1.09
N LEU A 194 -2.24 4.48 1.84
CA LEU A 194 -2.43 4.57 3.29
C LEU A 194 -1.11 4.62 4.06
N ARG A 195 -0.08 3.86 3.62
CA ARG A 195 1.27 3.95 4.17
C ARG A 195 1.89 5.32 3.89
N TYR A 196 1.76 5.82 2.65
CA TYR A 196 2.24 7.14 2.28
C TYR A 196 1.58 8.23 3.14
N ARG A 197 0.24 8.15 3.30
CA ARG A 197 -0.51 9.01 4.21
C ARG A 197 0.09 9.02 5.62
N ALA A 198 0.33 7.86 6.23
CA ALA A 198 0.89 7.76 7.57
C ALA A 198 2.31 8.36 7.66
N ILE A 199 3.15 8.16 6.62
CA ILE A 199 4.48 8.79 6.53
C ILE A 199 4.34 10.31 6.55
N LEU A 200 3.45 10.86 5.70
CA LEU A 200 3.25 12.32 5.61
C LEU A 200 2.74 12.93 6.92
N GLU A 201 1.81 12.26 7.61
CA GLU A 201 1.32 12.69 8.93
C GLU A 201 2.43 12.64 9.98
N SER A 202 3.22 11.56 10.03
CA SER A 202 4.31 11.39 11.01
C SER A 202 5.42 12.43 10.86
N LYS A 203 5.59 12.97 9.65
CA LYS A 203 6.58 14.02 9.32
C LYS A 203 6.00 15.43 9.41
N GLY A 204 4.73 15.58 9.80
CA GLY A 204 4.07 16.88 9.89
C GLY A 204 3.88 17.57 8.54
N LEU A 205 3.97 16.83 7.42
CA LEU A 205 3.84 17.43 6.08
C LEU A 205 2.38 17.72 5.74
N TRP A 206 1.47 16.88 6.25
CA TRP A 206 0.03 16.95 5.99
C TRP A 206 -0.75 16.55 7.24
N THR A 207 -1.91 17.17 7.44
CA THR A 207 -2.96 16.60 8.29
C THR A 207 -3.88 15.79 7.40
N SER A 208 -4.30 14.59 7.83
CA SER A 208 -5.28 13.84 7.04
C SER A 208 -6.27 13.03 7.89
N LYS A 209 -7.37 12.63 7.25
CA LYS A 209 -8.40 11.79 7.87
C LYS A 209 -8.82 10.72 6.88
N TYR A 210 -8.67 9.46 7.27
CA TYR A 210 -9.19 8.32 6.50
C TYR A 210 -10.60 8.00 6.95
N ILE A 211 -11.53 7.98 5.99
CA ILE A 211 -12.93 7.62 6.19
C ILE A 211 -13.12 6.24 5.57
N LYS A 212 -13.04 5.20 6.41
CA LYS A 212 -13.05 3.80 6.00
C LYS A 212 -14.31 3.42 5.21
N SER A 213 -15.48 3.88 5.65
CA SER A 213 -16.77 3.63 4.99
C SER A 213 -16.83 4.17 3.55
N GLU A 214 -16.10 5.24 3.25
CA GLU A 214 -16.07 5.88 1.94
C GLU A 214 -14.85 5.47 1.09
N LYS A 215 -13.93 4.66 1.65
CA LYS A 215 -12.59 4.40 1.11
C LYS A 215 -11.91 5.70 0.64
N ARG A 216 -11.91 6.71 1.50
CA ARG A 216 -11.55 8.09 1.12
C ARG A 216 -10.62 8.71 2.14
N ILE A 217 -9.59 9.39 1.66
CA ILE A 217 -8.68 10.18 2.47
C ILE A 217 -8.99 11.65 2.23
N ARG A 218 -9.09 12.44 3.30
CA ARG A 218 -9.15 13.90 3.26
C ARG A 218 -7.81 14.43 3.72
N PHE A 219 -7.18 15.26 2.89
CA PHE A 219 -5.87 15.86 3.15
C PHE A 219 -6.04 17.36 3.35
N GLN A 220 -5.34 17.89 4.34
CA GLN A 220 -5.20 19.32 4.59
C GLN A 220 -3.71 19.66 4.60
N PRO A 221 -3.23 20.53 3.70
CA PRO A 221 -1.83 20.93 3.70
C PRO A 221 -1.53 21.79 4.93
N HIS A 222 -0.34 21.65 5.49
CA HIS A 222 0.24 22.70 6.34
C HIS A 222 0.76 23.82 5.43
N SER A 223 -0.17 24.56 4.83
CA SER A 223 0.11 25.63 3.89
C SER A 223 0.88 26.76 4.58
N GLY A 224 2.14 26.96 4.18
CA GLY A 224 3.03 28.00 4.73
C GLY A 224 4.49 27.54 4.89
N ASP A 225 4.74 26.23 4.98
CA ASP A 225 6.09 25.70 5.10
C ASP A 225 6.77 25.60 3.72
N THR A 226 7.83 26.38 3.53
CA THR A 226 8.66 26.38 2.30
C THR A 226 9.31 25.02 2.04
N LYS A 227 9.58 24.23 3.08
CA LYS A 227 10.11 22.88 2.99
C LYS A 227 9.09 21.91 2.40
N VAL A 228 7.84 21.97 2.86
CA VAL A 228 6.72 21.18 2.30
C VAL A 228 6.54 21.54 0.83
N ARG A 229 6.50 22.84 0.51
CA ARG A 229 6.34 23.30 -0.88
C ARG A 229 7.46 22.77 -1.77
N GLY A 230 8.72 23.02 -1.40
CA GLY A 230 9.88 22.58 -2.18
C GLY A 230 9.94 21.07 -2.40
N PHE A 231 9.55 20.28 -1.39
CA PHE A 231 9.48 18.83 -1.52
C PHE A 231 8.49 18.40 -2.62
N PHE A 232 7.24 18.87 -2.58
CA PHE A 232 6.20 18.45 -3.52
C PHE A 232 6.30 19.11 -4.91
N GLU A 233 6.95 20.26 -5.04
CA GLU A 233 7.16 20.94 -6.32
C GLU A 233 8.23 20.28 -7.20
N GLY A 234 9.16 19.52 -6.61
CA GLY A 234 10.22 18.85 -7.38
C GLY A 234 11.26 18.12 -6.53
N GLY A 235 11.51 18.63 -5.32
CA GLY A 235 12.63 18.17 -4.49
C GLY A 235 12.61 16.70 -4.11
N TRP A 236 11.42 16.07 -4.03
CA TRP A 236 11.34 14.62 -3.80
C TRP A 236 11.96 13.82 -4.96
N LEU A 237 11.73 14.24 -6.21
CA LEU A 237 12.20 13.53 -7.39
C LEU A 237 13.70 13.74 -7.56
N GLU A 238 14.20 14.96 -7.33
CA GLU A 238 15.64 15.27 -7.32
C GLU A 238 16.39 14.35 -6.35
N LYS A 239 15.91 14.25 -5.10
CA LYS A 239 16.47 13.35 -4.08
C LYS A 239 16.41 11.89 -4.51
N PHE A 240 15.28 11.45 -5.06
CA PHE A 240 15.11 10.07 -5.52
C PHE A 240 16.08 9.71 -6.66
N ILE A 241 16.24 10.59 -7.64
CA ILE A 241 17.16 10.39 -8.76
C ILE A 241 18.60 10.33 -8.27
N VAL A 242 19.02 11.26 -7.41
CA VAL A 242 20.36 11.21 -6.80
C VAL A 242 20.56 9.90 -6.04
N TYR A 243 19.57 9.48 -5.24
CA TYR A 243 19.61 8.19 -4.53
C TYR A 243 19.82 7.01 -5.49
N LYS A 244 19.00 6.89 -6.55
CA LYS A 244 19.09 5.79 -7.52
C LYS A 244 20.44 5.75 -8.24
N VAL A 245 21.02 6.92 -8.56
CA VAL A 245 22.35 6.98 -9.18
C VAL A 245 23.44 6.57 -8.18
N CYS A 246 23.40 7.07 -6.95
CA CYS A 246 24.38 6.69 -5.92
C CYS A 246 24.32 5.19 -5.60
N ASP A 247 23.11 4.64 -5.49
CA ASP A 247 22.86 3.21 -5.26
C ASP A 247 23.47 2.37 -6.38
N LEU A 248 23.16 2.72 -7.64
CA LEU A 248 23.72 2.07 -8.83
C LEU A 248 25.26 2.08 -8.82
N LEU A 249 25.88 3.25 -8.63
CA LEU A 249 27.32 3.38 -8.67
C LEU A 249 28.01 2.61 -7.53
N THR A 250 27.40 2.63 -6.34
CA THR A 250 27.90 1.91 -5.17
C THR A 250 27.84 0.40 -5.38
N GLN A 251 26.73 -0.13 -5.92
CA GLN A 251 26.59 -1.55 -6.24
C GLN A 251 27.66 -2.04 -7.21
N HIS A 252 28.12 -1.17 -8.12
CA HIS A 252 29.19 -1.47 -9.07
C HIS A 252 30.60 -1.03 -8.60
N ASN A 253 30.76 -0.59 -7.35
CA ASN A 253 32.01 -0.09 -6.79
C ASN A 253 32.66 1.03 -7.62
N ILE A 254 31.85 1.85 -8.29
CA ILE A 254 32.34 3.01 -9.05
C ILE A 254 32.55 4.16 -8.08
N THR A 255 33.71 4.82 -8.19
CA THR A 255 33.97 6.04 -7.43
C THR A 255 33.32 7.23 -8.13
N PHE A 256 32.61 8.06 -7.38
CA PHE A 256 31.97 9.26 -7.89
C PHE A 256 32.11 10.41 -6.91
N GLU A 257 31.83 11.62 -7.36
CA GLU A 257 31.52 12.78 -6.53
C GLU A 257 30.24 13.41 -7.07
N TYR A 258 29.46 14.12 -6.25
CA TYR A 258 28.24 14.75 -6.73
C TYR A 258 27.84 15.99 -5.92
N LEU A 259 26.98 16.81 -6.54
CA LEU A 259 26.31 17.96 -5.96
C LEU A 259 24.81 17.89 -6.28
N ILE A 260 23.96 18.26 -5.32
CA ILE A 260 22.52 18.41 -5.49
C ILE A 260 22.14 19.89 -5.37
N ASN A 261 21.31 20.37 -6.31
CA ASN A 261 20.89 21.76 -6.42
C ASN A 261 22.05 22.80 -6.37
N PRO A 262 23.22 22.56 -7.01
CA PRO A 262 24.29 23.55 -7.01
C PRO A 262 23.90 24.79 -7.80
N HIS A 263 24.20 25.95 -7.23
CA HIS A 263 24.16 27.22 -7.93
C HIS A 263 25.52 27.49 -8.55
N ILE A 264 25.56 27.67 -9.86
CA ILE A 264 26.78 27.93 -10.62
C ILE A 264 26.72 29.29 -11.32
N ASN A 265 27.88 29.88 -11.54
CA ASN A 265 28.08 30.98 -12.46
C ASN A 265 29.21 30.65 -13.43
N TYR A 266 29.13 31.20 -14.63
CA TYR A 266 30.19 31.08 -15.62
C TYR A 266 31.11 32.29 -15.49
N SER A 267 32.43 32.10 -15.61
CA SER A 267 33.41 33.18 -15.40
C SER A 267 33.24 34.38 -16.34
N PHE A 268 32.53 34.21 -17.46
CA PHE A 268 32.24 35.28 -18.44
C PHE A 268 30.87 35.95 -18.22
N GLU A 269 30.07 35.46 -17.26
CA GLU A 269 28.71 35.94 -16.92
C GLU A 269 28.53 35.93 -15.39
N GLU A 270 29.43 36.58 -14.63
CA GLU A 270 29.43 36.50 -13.16
C GLU A 270 28.14 37.03 -12.49
N SER A 271 27.42 37.95 -13.15
CA SER A 271 26.17 38.52 -12.64
C SER A 271 24.96 37.60 -12.78
N LYS A 272 25.12 36.44 -13.45
CA LYS A 272 24.03 35.49 -13.69
C LYS A 272 24.33 34.14 -13.06
N TYR A 273 23.35 33.65 -12.30
CA TYR A 273 23.41 32.34 -11.65
C TYR A 273 22.48 31.37 -12.33
N TYR A 274 22.88 30.10 -12.32
CA TYR A 274 22.12 28.98 -12.84
C TYR A 274 22.05 27.91 -11.77
N GLU A 275 20.86 27.39 -11.53
CA GLU A 275 20.65 26.20 -10.72
C GLU A 275 20.70 24.96 -11.62
N LEU A 276 21.39 23.91 -11.15
CA LEU A 276 21.36 22.57 -11.74
C LEU A 276 20.71 21.63 -10.73
N ASP A 277 19.91 20.67 -11.17
CA ASP A 277 19.19 19.80 -10.23
C ASP A 277 20.15 18.75 -9.60
N ALA A 278 20.94 18.04 -10.41
CA ALA A 278 22.03 17.21 -9.90
C ALA A 278 23.21 17.09 -10.88
N LEU A 279 24.42 17.11 -10.34
CA LEU A 279 25.66 17.01 -11.11
C LEU A 279 26.59 15.98 -10.47
N PHE A 280 27.10 15.06 -11.28
CA PHE A 280 28.02 14.01 -10.87
C PHE A 280 29.35 14.13 -11.60
N LEU A 281 30.43 13.71 -10.95
CA LEU A 281 31.71 13.39 -11.57
C LEU A 281 31.93 11.88 -11.41
N ILE A 282 31.88 11.15 -12.52
CA ILE A 282 32.03 9.69 -12.57
C ILE A 282 33.13 9.38 -13.58
N ASP A 283 34.17 8.65 -13.16
CA ASP A 283 35.36 8.36 -13.99
C ASP A 283 35.95 9.62 -14.65
N ASN A 284 36.06 10.72 -13.89
CA ASN A 284 36.51 12.04 -14.34
C ASN A 284 35.66 12.66 -15.47
N GLN A 285 34.44 12.18 -15.68
CA GLN A 285 33.50 12.76 -16.63
C GLN A 285 32.27 13.29 -15.90
N LEU A 286 31.88 14.52 -16.25
CA LEU A 286 30.69 15.14 -15.70
C LEU A 286 29.42 14.47 -16.26
N ILE A 287 28.42 14.30 -15.41
CA ILE A 287 27.07 13.90 -15.79
C ILE A 287 26.06 14.86 -15.16
N LEU A 288 25.18 15.42 -15.98
CA LEU A 288 24.11 16.30 -15.56
C LEU A 288 22.77 15.55 -15.55
N PHE A 289 22.01 15.71 -14.48
CA PHE A 289 20.61 15.33 -14.40
C PHE A 289 19.78 16.58 -14.16
N GLU A 290 18.85 16.85 -15.06
CA GLU A 290 17.77 17.82 -14.90
C GLU A 290 16.48 17.04 -14.68
N VAL A 291 15.67 17.45 -13.72
CA VAL A 291 14.54 16.69 -13.18
C VAL A 291 13.28 17.55 -13.26
N LYS A 292 12.18 16.98 -13.76
CA LYS A 292 10.91 17.71 -13.93
C LYS A 292 9.71 16.85 -13.52
N THR A 293 8.90 17.41 -12.65
CA THR A 293 7.67 16.78 -12.12
C THR A 293 6.38 17.30 -12.76
N GLY A 294 6.46 18.11 -13.83
CA GLY A 294 5.31 18.79 -14.45
C GLY A 294 4.78 18.13 -15.72
N ASP A 295 3.48 18.34 -15.99
CA ASP A 295 2.71 17.67 -17.06
C ASP A 295 2.88 18.30 -18.47
N LYS A 296 3.76 19.28 -18.65
CA LYS A 296 3.91 20.04 -19.91
C LYS A 296 5.14 19.61 -20.71
N GLY A 297 5.12 18.39 -21.25
CA GLY A 297 6.22 17.81 -22.04
C GLY A 297 6.84 18.77 -23.06
N ASN A 298 6.04 19.51 -23.84
CA ASN A 298 6.56 20.38 -24.89
C ASN A 298 7.21 21.70 -24.39
N VAL A 299 6.87 22.19 -23.20
CA VAL A 299 7.38 23.50 -22.71
C VAL A 299 8.79 23.33 -22.12
N TYR A 300 9.06 22.22 -21.46
CA TYR A 300 10.38 21.94 -20.87
C TYR A 300 11.43 21.62 -21.93
N LEU A 301 11.02 20.94 -23.00
CA LEU A 301 11.93 20.51 -24.07
C LEU A 301 12.47 21.69 -24.91
N ASN A 302 11.66 22.73 -25.10
CA ASN A 302 12.11 23.98 -25.71
C ASN A 302 13.00 24.82 -24.77
N GLN A 303 12.75 24.82 -23.46
CA GLN A 303 13.60 25.52 -22.47
C GLN A 303 14.97 24.86 -22.29
N ILE A 304 15.03 23.53 -22.45
CA ILE A 304 16.30 22.79 -22.46
C ILE A 304 17.08 23.02 -23.76
N ASN A 305 16.39 23.23 -24.89
CA ASN A 305 17.01 23.70 -26.14
C ASN A 305 17.57 25.14 -26.00
N GLU A 306 16.88 26.02 -25.27
CA GLU A 306 17.27 27.44 -25.10
C GLU A 306 18.49 27.67 -24.18
N HIS A 307 18.95 26.68 -23.40
CA HIS A 307 20.09 26.88 -22.50
C HIS A 307 21.15 25.77 -22.58
N SER A 308 22.17 26.02 -23.39
CA SER A 308 23.57 26.32 -22.99
C SER A 308 24.25 25.57 -21.81
N LYS A 309 23.57 24.96 -20.83
CA LYS A 309 24.17 24.27 -19.69
C LYS A 309 25.06 23.09 -20.14
N ARG A 310 24.54 22.20 -20.99
CA ARG A 310 25.32 21.07 -21.54
C ARG A 310 26.55 21.52 -22.32
N ARG A 311 26.36 22.49 -23.24
CA ARG A 311 27.44 23.01 -24.09
C ARG A 311 28.51 23.71 -23.26
N ARG A 312 28.11 24.49 -22.26
CA ARG A 312 29.04 25.20 -21.36
C ARG A 312 29.73 24.26 -20.37
N LEU A 313 29.11 23.14 -20.02
CA LEU A 313 29.73 22.04 -19.26
C LEU A 313 30.44 21.00 -20.16
N ASN A 314 30.47 21.22 -21.48
CA ASN A 314 31.07 20.34 -22.47
C ASN A 314 30.64 18.86 -22.38
N LEU A 315 29.35 18.60 -22.16
CA LEU A 315 28.84 17.22 -22.00
C LEU A 315 28.37 16.64 -23.34
N SER A 316 28.56 15.33 -23.51
CA SER A 316 27.96 14.56 -24.60
C SER A 316 26.48 14.27 -24.33
N LYS A 317 25.74 13.73 -25.32
CA LYS A 317 24.30 13.45 -25.18
C LYS A 317 24.03 12.44 -24.07
N ASN A 318 24.88 11.42 -23.99
CA ASN A 318 24.77 10.32 -23.01
C ASN A 318 25.29 10.71 -21.62
N ARG A 319 25.63 11.98 -21.40
CA ARG A 319 26.12 12.54 -20.14
C ARG A 319 25.22 13.69 -19.65
N ALA A 320 24.09 13.90 -20.31
CA ALA A 320 23.10 14.89 -19.91
C ALA A 320 21.71 14.25 -20.02
N PHE A 321 21.00 14.21 -18.90
CA PHE A 321 19.72 13.54 -18.75
C PHE A 321 18.64 14.52 -18.34
N LEU A 322 17.47 14.41 -18.96
CA LEU A 322 16.24 15.00 -18.48
C LEU A 322 15.35 13.87 -17.96
N VAL A 323 15.06 13.87 -16.67
CA VAL A 323 14.15 12.91 -16.05
C VAL A 323 12.77 13.54 -15.88
N THR A 324 11.74 12.89 -16.40
CA THR A 324 10.36 13.40 -16.36
C THR A 324 9.35 12.36 -15.88
N LEU A 325 8.27 12.82 -15.27
CA LEU A 325 7.13 12.00 -14.87
C LEU A 325 6.00 11.96 -15.90
N SER A 326 6.08 12.79 -16.95
CA SER A 326 4.96 13.06 -17.85
C SER A 326 5.00 12.31 -19.18
N LEU A 327 6.13 11.67 -19.50
CA LEU A 327 6.30 10.94 -20.77
C LEU A 327 6.31 9.42 -20.54
N THR A 328 5.63 8.72 -21.43
CA THR A 328 5.67 7.26 -21.56
C THR A 328 6.99 6.78 -22.16
N ASP A 329 7.27 5.48 -22.08
CA ASP A 329 8.49 4.89 -22.64
C ASP A 329 8.60 5.18 -24.15
N SER A 330 7.53 4.94 -24.91
CA SER A 330 7.47 5.25 -26.34
C SER A 330 7.78 6.72 -26.64
N GLU A 331 7.22 7.66 -25.87
CA GLU A 331 7.46 9.09 -26.08
C GLU A 331 8.91 9.48 -25.77
N THR A 332 9.50 8.91 -24.71
CA THR A 332 10.92 9.15 -24.40
C THR A 332 11.84 8.57 -25.48
N GLU A 333 11.52 7.41 -26.03
CA GLU A 333 12.26 6.82 -27.15
C GLU A 333 12.16 7.65 -28.43
N ASP A 334 10.93 8.05 -28.80
CA ASP A 334 10.70 8.93 -29.96
C ASP A 334 11.48 10.23 -29.83
N TRP A 335 11.52 10.81 -28.63
CA TRP A 335 12.33 11.98 -28.37
C TRP A 335 13.82 11.71 -28.53
N ASN A 336 14.31 10.63 -27.94
CA ASN A 336 15.73 10.26 -28.02
C ASN A 336 16.17 9.91 -29.44
N ARG A 337 15.28 9.43 -30.31
CA ARG A 337 15.54 9.25 -31.76
C ARG A 337 15.67 10.58 -32.50
N ASN A 338 14.84 11.56 -32.14
CA ASN A 338 14.72 12.83 -32.87
C ASN A 338 15.57 13.98 -32.29
N ASN A 339 16.11 13.84 -31.08
CA ASN A 339 16.91 14.86 -30.41
C ASN A 339 18.33 14.36 -30.10
N ASN A 340 19.34 15.13 -30.53
CA ASN A 340 20.76 14.79 -30.35
C ASN A 340 21.46 15.55 -29.21
N HIS A 341 20.73 16.35 -28.44
CA HIS A 341 21.29 17.23 -27.42
C HIS A 341 21.27 16.62 -26.02
N ILE A 342 20.13 16.06 -25.61
CA ILE A 342 19.92 15.52 -24.26
C ILE A 342 19.22 14.17 -24.34
N THR A 343 19.51 13.28 -23.38
CA THR A 343 18.80 12.01 -23.23
C THR A 343 17.60 12.23 -22.30
N VAL A 344 16.39 11.95 -22.78
CA VAL A 344 15.16 12.08 -21.99
C VAL A 344 14.76 10.72 -21.45
N LEU A 345 14.47 10.66 -20.15
CA LEU A 345 14.15 9.46 -19.40
C LEU A 345 12.87 9.66 -18.59
N ASN A 346 12.15 8.58 -18.33
CA ASN A 346 11.11 8.52 -17.31
C ASN A 346 11.56 7.59 -16.18
N LEU A 347 10.71 7.34 -15.18
CA LEU A 347 11.09 6.47 -14.06
C LEU A 347 11.29 5.00 -14.43
N ASN A 348 10.61 4.50 -15.47
CA ASN A 348 10.70 3.09 -15.88
C ASN A 348 12.07 2.80 -16.50
N ASN A 349 12.47 3.64 -17.47
CA ASN A 349 13.72 3.43 -18.21
C ASN A 349 14.96 4.09 -17.58
N PHE A 350 14.78 4.82 -16.47
CA PHE A 350 15.83 5.62 -15.84
C PHE A 350 17.09 4.81 -15.55
N THR A 351 16.99 3.79 -14.69
CA THR A 351 18.15 3.05 -14.17
C THR A 351 18.91 2.35 -15.30
N ASN A 352 18.18 1.73 -16.23
CA ASN A 352 18.77 1.01 -17.37
C ASN A 352 19.50 1.93 -18.34
N SER A 353 18.92 3.09 -18.61
CA SER A 353 19.53 4.06 -19.53
C SER A 353 20.79 4.68 -18.91
N VAL A 354 20.77 4.97 -17.61
CA VAL A 354 21.95 5.45 -16.88
C VAL A 354 23.03 4.37 -16.84
N ALA A 355 22.69 3.13 -16.48
CA ALA A 355 23.64 2.01 -16.48
C ALA A 355 24.28 1.82 -17.88
N SER A 356 23.46 1.78 -18.93
CA SER A 356 23.92 1.70 -20.32
C SER A 356 24.90 2.82 -20.67
N SER A 357 24.59 4.06 -20.26
CA SER A 357 25.43 5.23 -20.55
C SER A 357 26.80 5.18 -19.87
N LEU A 358 26.89 4.45 -18.76
CA LEU A 358 28.10 4.21 -17.98
C LEU A 358 28.85 2.95 -18.45
N GLY A 359 28.33 2.21 -19.43
CA GLY A 359 28.88 0.92 -19.84
C GLY A 359 28.67 -0.20 -18.81
N LEU A 360 27.71 -0.02 -17.91
CA LEU A 360 27.34 -1.02 -16.90
C LEU A 360 26.31 -2.02 -17.46
N PRO A 361 26.24 -3.23 -16.89
CA PRO A 361 25.16 -4.16 -17.18
C PRO A 361 23.80 -3.49 -16.95
N THR A 362 22.91 -3.59 -17.94
CA THR A 362 21.53 -3.12 -17.78
C THR A 362 20.75 -4.12 -16.95
N PHE A 363 19.84 -3.62 -16.12
CA PHE A 363 18.82 -4.45 -15.50
C PHE A 363 17.79 -4.74 -16.59
N SER A 364 18.00 -5.79 -17.39
CA SER A 364 16.99 -6.23 -18.36
C SER A 364 15.60 -6.17 -17.71
N GLU A 365 14.61 -5.56 -18.37
CA GLU A 365 13.18 -5.77 -18.07
C GLU A 365 12.80 -7.22 -18.45
N SER A 366 13.52 -8.17 -17.90
CA SER A 366 12.98 -9.42 -17.44
C SER A 366 12.88 -9.19 -15.95
N THR A 367 11.68 -9.26 -15.38
CA THR A 367 11.53 -9.46 -13.94
C THR A 367 12.12 -10.83 -13.59
N THR A 368 13.44 -11.00 -13.73
CA THR A 368 14.20 -11.88 -12.87
C THR A 368 14.28 -11.11 -11.57
N ILE A 369 13.14 -11.11 -10.85
CA ILE A 369 13.17 -11.16 -9.39
C ILE A 369 14.24 -12.22 -9.14
N GLU A 370 15.41 -11.82 -8.65
CA GLU A 370 16.40 -12.78 -8.16
C GLU A 370 15.60 -13.79 -7.36
N THR A 371 15.53 -15.02 -7.85
CA THR A 371 14.65 -16.00 -7.22
C THR A 371 15.18 -16.12 -5.80
N PRO A 372 14.41 -15.70 -4.78
CA PRO A 372 14.96 -15.67 -3.43
C PRO A 372 15.40 -17.09 -3.11
N VAL A 373 16.70 -17.24 -2.87
CA VAL A 373 17.27 -18.53 -2.49
C VAL A 373 17.02 -18.66 -1.02
N PHE A 374 15.90 -19.29 -0.69
CA PHE A 374 15.58 -19.61 0.69
C PHE A 374 16.42 -20.81 1.13
N THR A 375 16.91 -20.76 2.36
CA THR A 375 17.20 -21.99 3.11
C THR A 375 15.89 -22.63 3.57
N THR A 376 15.90 -23.93 3.84
CA THR A 376 14.74 -24.68 4.36
C THR A 376 14.18 -24.04 5.63
N GLU A 377 15.06 -23.55 6.52
CA GLU A 377 14.70 -22.86 7.76
C GLU A 377 14.00 -21.51 7.52
N GLN A 378 14.48 -20.73 6.56
CA GLN A 378 13.86 -19.46 6.19
C GLN A 378 12.48 -19.67 5.57
N LEU A 379 12.33 -20.69 4.71
CA LEU A 379 11.03 -21.02 4.14
C LEU A 379 10.05 -21.51 5.20
N TYR A 380 10.51 -22.36 6.13
CA TYR A 380 9.70 -22.82 7.25
C TYR A 380 9.23 -21.65 8.14
N THR A 381 10.14 -20.72 8.44
CA THR A 381 9.85 -19.50 9.20
C THR A 381 8.82 -18.62 8.48
N PHE A 382 8.96 -18.46 7.16
CA PHE A 382 8.00 -17.73 6.33
C PHE A 382 6.59 -18.35 6.42
N LEU A 383 6.47 -19.66 6.23
CA LEU A 383 5.18 -20.35 6.30
C LEU A 383 4.57 -20.28 7.71
N ASN A 384 5.40 -20.36 8.75
CA ASN A 384 4.97 -20.18 10.14
C ASN A 384 4.42 -18.75 10.39
N HIS A 385 5.08 -17.71 9.89
CA HIS A 385 4.58 -16.32 9.96
C HIS A 385 3.24 -16.16 9.23
N LYS A 386 2.99 -16.94 8.17
CA LYS A 386 1.71 -16.98 7.46
C LYS A 386 0.65 -17.87 8.13
N LYS A 387 0.95 -18.42 9.33
CA LYS A 387 0.12 -19.34 10.12
C LYS A 387 -0.22 -20.63 9.36
N LEU A 388 0.77 -21.14 8.61
CA LEU A 388 0.70 -22.32 7.77
C LEU A 388 1.91 -23.23 8.01
N ARG A 389 2.19 -23.55 9.26
CA ARG A 389 3.28 -24.46 9.61
C ARG A 389 3.07 -25.84 8.94
N PRO A 390 4.00 -26.34 8.10
CA PRO A 390 3.77 -27.58 7.36
C PRO A 390 3.66 -28.83 8.23
N SER A 391 4.40 -28.86 9.34
CA SER A 391 4.42 -29.92 10.36
C SER A 391 4.22 -31.35 9.82
N PRO A 392 5.12 -31.84 8.95
CA PRO A 392 4.84 -33.02 8.14
C PRO A 392 4.65 -34.30 8.96
N GLU A 393 5.35 -34.40 10.07
CA GLU A 393 5.26 -35.51 11.03
C GLU A 393 3.86 -35.66 11.67
N HIS A 394 3.08 -34.57 11.75
CA HIS A 394 1.73 -34.56 12.33
C HIS A 394 0.63 -34.43 11.28
N ARG A 395 0.93 -33.84 10.11
CA ARG A 395 -0.05 -33.49 9.08
C ARG A 395 -0.87 -34.70 8.61
N SER A 396 -0.22 -35.82 8.25
CA SER A 396 -0.93 -37.02 7.80
C SER A 396 -1.91 -37.57 8.86
N ASN A 397 -1.52 -37.56 10.14
CA ASN A 397 -2.38 -38.02 11.23
C ASN A 397 -3.55 -37.07 11.46
N ILE A 398 -3.34 -35.75 11.34
CA ILE A 398 -4.39 -34.74 11.39
C ILE A 398 -5.39 -34.94 10.25
N LEU A 399 -4.93 -35.20 9.02
CA LEU A 399 -5.82 -35.43 7.87
C LEU A 399 -6.65 -36.72 8.01
N LYS A 400 -6.04 -37.82 8.49
CA LYS A 400 -6.79 -39.06 8.80
C LYS A 400 -7.88 -38.82 9.81
N GLU A 401 -7.54 -38.10 10.89
CA GLU A 401 -8.50 -37.83 11.94
C GLU A 401 -9.56 -36.83 11.50
N LEU A 402 -9.21 -35.89 10.62
CA LEU A 402 -10.17 -34.99 10.01
C LEU A 402 -11.23 -35.76 9.20
N ILE A 403 -10.80 -36.70 8.35
CA ILE A 403 -11.71 -37.56 7.59
C ILE A 403 -12.64 -38.31 8.56
N ASN A 404 -12.06 -38.97 9.57
CA ASN A 404 -12.84 -39.70 10.57
C ASN A 404 -13.90 -38.83 11.26
N ILE A 405 -13.55 -37.61 11.66
CA ILE A 405 -14.45 -36.69 12.38
C ILE A 405 -15.56 -36.16 11.48
N VAL A 406 -15.22 -35.76 10.25
CA VAL A 406 -16.18 -35.16 9.32
C VAL A 406 -17.10 -36.21 8.69
N SER A 407 -16.68 -37.48 8.64
CA SER A 407 -17.53 -38.61 8.24
C SER A 407 -18.60 -38.99 9.28
N VAL A 408 -18.56 -38.43 10.50
CA VAL A 408 -19.62 -38.65 11.51
C VAL A 408 -20.78 -37.69 11.25
N GLU A 409 -22.02 -38.20 11.24
CA GLU A 409 -23.27 -37.56 10.76
C GLU A 409 -23.66 -36.18 11.34
N GLN A 410 -22.90 -35.60 12.26
CA GLN A 410 -23.20 -34.28 12.84
C GLN A 410 -22.23 -33.21 12.33
N PRO A 411 -22.75 -32.13 11.69
CA PRO A 411 -21.93 -31.00 11.29
C PRO A 411 -21.23 -30.34 12.49
N LEU A 412 -19.96 -30.00 12.32
CA LEU A 412 -19.14 -29.38 13.37
C LEU A 412 -18.53 -28.08 12.88
N THR A 413 -18.37 -27.12 13.78
CA THR A 413 -17.62 -25.89 13.49
C THR A 413 -16.13 -26.19 13.39
N PHE A 414 -15.39 -25.30 12.72
CA PHE A 414 -13.93 -25.40 12.59
C PHE A 414 -13.23 -25.53 13.96
N ASN A 415 -13.71 -24.81 14.98
CA ASN A 415 -13.14 -24.84 16.33
C ASN A 415 -13.38 -26.17 17.04
N GLU A 416 -14.52 -26.81 16.82
CA GLU A 416 -14.84 -28.11 17.41
C GLU A 416 -14.01 -29.22 16.78
N ILE A 417 -13.87 -29.21 15.44
CA ILE A 417 -12.98 -30.12 14.72
C ILE A 417 -11.55 -29.98 15.23
N ARG A 418 -11.03 -28.75 15.29
CA ARG A 418 -9.69 -28.46 15.82
C ARG A 418 -9.51 -29.03 17.23
N ASN A 419 -10.47 -28.80 18.12
CA ASN A 419 -10.38 -29.26 19.51
C ASN A 419 -10.39 -30.80 19.59
N LYS A 420 -11.28 -31.47 18.84
CA LYS A 420 -11.37 -32.94 18.81
C LYS A 420 -10.09 -33.59 18.27
N ILE A 421 -9.52 -33.05 17.18
CA ILE A 421 -8.25 -33.54 16.63
C ILE A 421 -7.11 -33.35 17.63
N ALA A 422 -7.00 -32.17 18.24
CA ALA A 422 -5.96 -31.88 19.20
C ALA A 422 -6.00 -32.81 20.42
N GLU A 423 -7.21 -33.07 20.94
CA GLU A 423 -7.42 -33.99 22.06
C GLU A 423 -7.06 -35.44 21.69
N LYS A 424 -7.57 -35.94 20.56
CA LYS A 424 -7.38 -37.34 20.16
C LYS A 424 -5.94 -37.67 19.77
N LEU A 425 -5.24 -36.74 19.13
CA LEU A 425 -3.84 -36.91 18.75
C LEU A 425 -2.85 -36.45 19.83
N GLN A 426 -3.34 -35.91 20.96
CA GLN A 426 -2.52 -35.35 22.05
C GLN A 426 -1.51 -34.29 21.56
N ILE A 427 -1.94 -33.44 20.61
CA ILE A 427 -1.13 -32.37 20.05
C ILE A 427 -1.65 -30.98 20.48
N SER A 428 -0.85 -29.94 20.29
CA SER A 428 -1.29 -28.58 20.60
C SER A 428 -2.42 -28.12 19.67
N LYS A 429 -3.37 -27.34 20.21
CA LYS A 429 -4.46 -26.75 19.41
C LYS A 429 -3.93 -25.90 18.26
N ALA A 430 -2.86 -25.14 18.49
CA ALA A 430 -2.20 -24.33 17.46
C ALA A 430 -1.71 -25.18 16.29
N LEU A 431 -1.08 -26.33 16.57
CA LEU A 431 -0.58 -27.24 15.55
C LEU A 431 -1.70 -27.82 14.68
N SER A 432 -2.78 -28.30 15.30
CA SER A 432 -3.96 -28.77 14.55
C SER A 432 -4.59 -27.64 13.72
N GLU A 433 -4.60 -26.42 14.24
CA GLU A 433 -5.20 -25.26 13.57
C GLU A 433 -4.47 -24.89 12.29
N GLU A 434 -3.14 -24.90 12.29
CA GLU A 434 -2.31 -24.52 11.15
C GLU A 434 -2.50 -25.45 9.95
N VAL A 435 -2.61 -26.76 10.20
CA VAL A 435 -2.92 -27.75 9.16
C VAL A 435 -4.36 -27.59 8.65
N LEU A 436 -5.33 -27.41 9.55
CA LEU A 436 -6.73 -27.21 9.17
C LEU A 436 -6.94 -25.90 8.39
N ARG A 437 -6.16 -24.86 8.68
CA ARG A 437 -6.14 -23.61 7.90
C ARG A 437 -5.69 -23.85 6.46
N ALA A 438 -4.72 -24.75 6.24
CA ALA A 438 -4.28 -25.10 4.89
C ALA A 438 -5.44 -25.76 4.09
N ILE A 439 -6.08 -26.78 4.67
CA ILE A 439 -7.26 -27.46 4.10
C ILE A 439 -8.43 -26.50 3.83
N ARG A 440 -8.61 -25.53 4.73
CA ARG A 440 -9.64 -24.50 4.55
C ARG A 440 -9.34 -23.55 3.40
N ARG A 441 -8.08 -23.14 3.24
CA ARG A 441 -7.64 -22.26 2.15
C ARG A 441 -7.74 -22.94 0.79
N SER A 442 -7.62 -24.26 0.74
CA SER A 442 -7.83 -25.06 -0.46
C SER A 442 -9.30 -25.37 -0.77
N ASN A 443 -10.26 -24.77 -0.05
CA ASN A 443 -11.70 -24.96 -0.22
C ASN A 443 -12.13 -26.44 -0.14
N CYS A 444 -11.50 -27.22 0.75
CA CYS A 444 -11.80 -28.65 0.89
C CYS A 444 -12.98 -28.94 1.84
N PHE A 445 -13.48 -27.94 2.57
CA PHE A 445 -14.61 -28.10 3.48
C PHE A 445 -15.93 -27.83 2.76
N ILE A 446 -16.98 -28.59 3.11
CA ILE A 446 -18.33 -28.45 2.58
C ILE A 446 -19.29 -28.12 3.73
N ASN A 447 -20.19 -27.16 3.52
CA ASN A 447 -21.23 -26.82 4.51
C ASN A 447 -22.48 -27.71 4.37
N THR A 448 -23.43 -27.56 5.28
CA THR A 448 -24.70 -28.31 5.27
C THR A 448 -25.54 -28.14 4.00
N HIS A 449 -25.24 -27.14 3.17
CA HIS A 449 -25.91 -26.86 1.90
C HIS A 449 -25.18 -27.46 0.69
N GLY A 450 -24.05 -28.15 0.89
CA GLY A 450 -23.23 -28.71 -0.19
C GLY A 450 -22.29 -27.69 -0.84
N GLU A 451 -22.12 -26.51 -0.24
CA GLU A 451 -21.27 -25.44 -0.76
C GLU A 451 -19.86 -25.48 -0.16
N LEU A 452 -18.87 -25.03 -0.93
CA LEU A 452 -17.48 -24.97 -0.46
C LEU A 452 -17.28 -23.86 0.57
N ILE A 453 -16.69 -24.21 1.71
CA ILE A 453 -16.30 -23.27 2.76
C ILE A 453 -14.91 -22.72 2.43
N SER A 454 -14.86 -21.42 2.15
CA SER A 454 -13.62 -20.72 1.84
C SER A 454 -12.94 -20.15 3.09
N GLN A 455 -11.74 -19.61 2.90
CA GLN A 455 -11.03 -18.85 3.94
C GLN A 455 -11.79 -17.59 4.41
N TYR A 456 -12.73 -17.07 3.62
CA TYR A 456 -13.50 -15.86 3.92
C TYR A 456 -14.82 -16.13 4.64
N THR A 457 -15.26 -17.40 4.69
CA THR A 457 -16.47 -17.82 5.40
C THR A 457 -16.31 -17.59 6.92
N GLN A 458 -17.40 -17.49 7.69
CA GLN A 458 -17.26 -17.34 9.15
C GLN A 458 -16.78 -18.66 9.78
N LEU A 459 -15.94 -18.59 10.83
CA LEU A 459 -15.45 -19.79 11.54
C LEU A 459 -16.57 -20.60 12.24
N SER A 460 -17.71 -19.96 12.47
CA SER A 460 -18.92 -20.55 13.03
C SER A 460 -19.75 -21.35 12.02
N GLU A 461 -19.39 -21.30 10.72
CA GLU A 461 -20.07 -22.09 9.69
C GLU A 461 -19.89 -23.60 9.97
N PRO A 462 -20.98 -24.39 10.04
CA PRO A 462 -20.89 -25.82 10.23
C PRO A 462 -20.31 -26.53 9.01
N ILE A 463 -19.30 -27.36 9.24
CA ILE A 463 -18.69 -28.25 8.24
C ILE A 463 -19.43 -29.58 8.32
N SER A 464 -20.06 -29.98 7.22
CA SER A 464 -20.82 -31.25 7.09
C SER A 464 -20.08 -32.29 6.24
N GLY A 465 -19.03 -31.89 5.53
CA GLY A 465 -18.34 -32.76 4.58
C GLY A 465 -16.98 -32.25 4.15
N LEU A 466 -16.27 -33.12 3.42
CA LEU A 466 -15.01 -32.82 2.74
C LEU A 466 -15.18 -33.00 1.24
N LEU A 467 -14.39 -32.27 0.45
CA LEU A 467 -14.31 -32.42 -1.00
C LEU A 467 -13.84 -33.81 -1.42
N SER A 468 -13.02 -34.46 -0.59
CA SER A 468 -12.53 -35.81 -0.79
C SER A 468 -12.25 -36.48 0.56
N ASP A 469 -12.51 -37.78 0.63
CA ASP A 469 -12.15 -38.70 1.70
C ASP A 469 -10.78 -39.38 1.46
N ASP A 470 -10.15 -39.15 0.30
CA ASP A 470 -8.80 -39.62 0.01
C ASP A 470 -7.78 -38.69 0.66
N ILE A 471 -7.02 -39.25 1.61
CA ILE A 471 -5.93 -38.56 2.29
C ILE A 471 -4.90 -37.97 1.32
N SER A 472 -4.64 -38.63 0.20
CA SER A 472 -3.66 -38.22 -0.80
C SER A 472 -4.10 -36.92 -1.48
N VAL A 473 -5.40 -36.78 -1.71
CA VAL A 473 -6.00 -35.56 -2.28
C VAL A 473 -5.90 -34.41 -1.29
N LEU A 474 -6.25 -34.64 -0.02
CA LEU A 474 -6.14 -33.62 1.03
C LEU A 474 -4.70 -33.18 1.27
N GLU A 475 -3.76 -34.12 1.23
CA GLU A 475 -2.33 -33.85 1.36
C GLU A 475 -1.81 -32.99 0.20
N SER A 476 -2.19 -33.31 -1.05
CA SER A 476 -1.88 -32.48 -2.22
C SER A 476 -2.43 -31.07 -2.05
N LYS A 477 -3.65 -30.93 -1.52
CA LYS A 477 -4.29 -29.62 -1.29
C LYS A 477 -3.59 -28.79 -0.21
N CYS A 478 -3.05 -29.42 0.83
CA CYS A 478 -2.15 -28.74 1.78
C CYS A 478 -0.90 -28.21 1.08
N ILE A 479 -0.23 -29.05 0.29
CA ILE A 479 1.01 -28.69 -0.42
C ILE A 479 0.75 -27.55 -1.42
N GLU A 480 -0.33 -27.63 -2.20
CA GLU A 480 -0.78 -26.58 -3.11
C GLU A 480 -1.02 -25.26 -2.37
N THR A 481 -1.57 -25.31 -1.16
CA THR A 481 -1.80 -24.11 -0.33
C THR A 481 -0.48 -23.46 0.12
N TYR A 482 0.51 -24.28 0.50
CA TYR A 482 1.84 -23.77 0.83
C TYR A 482 2.51 -23.14 -0.39
N ALA A 483 2.46 -23.83 -1.54
CA ALA A 483 2.99 -23.33 -2.81
C ALA A 483 2.31 -22.03 -3.25
N PHE A 484 0.97 -21.95 -3.16
CA PHE A 484 0.21 -20.74 -3.44
C PHE A 484 0.64 -19.58 -2.54
N THR A 485 0.79 -19.83 -1.23
CA THR A 485 1.22 -18.80 -0.25
C THR A 485 2.62 -18.26 -0.56
N ILE A 486 3.51 -19.10 -1.09
CA ILE A 486 4.84 -18.66 -1.52
C ILE A 486 4.72 -17.85 -2.80
N LEU A 487 3.97 -18.34 -3.79
CA LEU A 487 3.80 -17.67 -5.09
C LEU A 487 3.12 -16.30 -4.98
N THR A 488 2.27 -16.07 -3.98
CA THR A 488 1.68 -14.74 -3.74
C THR A 488 2.69 -13.67 -3.36
N GLU A 489 3.81 -14.05 -2.73
CA GLU A 489 4.87 -13.12 -2.30
C GLU A 489 6.10 -13.19 -3.23
N TYR A 490 6.33 -14.36 -3.81
CA TYR A 490 7.47 -14.69 -4.67
C TYR A 490 6.98 -15.42 -5.92
N PRO A 491 6.42 -14.70 -6.91
CA PRO A 491 5.79 -15.31 -8.10
C PRO A 491 6.71 -16.22 -8.92
N ASN A 492 8.03 -16.00 -8.81
CA ASN A 492 9.04 -16.73 -9.55
C ASN A 492 9.73 -17.82 -8.70
N TYR A 493 9.28 -18.08 -7.47
CA TYR A 493 9.95 -19.00 -6.53
C TYR A 493 10.26 -20.37 -7.16
N PHE A 494 9.30 -20.93 -7.89
CA PHE A 494 9.42 -22.22 -8.58
C PHE A 494 10.01 -22.12 -10.00
N ASP A 495 10.79 -21.08 -10.29
CA ASP A 495 11.55 -21.00 -11.53
C ASP A 495 12.99 -21.56 -11.34
N SER A 496 13.40 -21.81 -10.08
CA SER A 496 14.69 -22.40 -9.70
C SER A 496 14.56 -23.83 -9.19
N SER A 497 15.35 -24.77 -9.74
CA SER A 497 15.39 -26.17 -9.30
C SER A 497 15.92 -26.35 -7.87
N GLN A 498 16.72 -25.40 -7.37
CA GLN A 498 17.16 -25.40 -5.97
C GLN A 498 16.00 -25.15 -5.01
N ASN A 499 15.09 -24.25 -5.37
CA ASN A 499 13.90 -23.94 -4.57
C ASN A 499 12.90 -25.09 -4.52
N PHE A 500 12.93 -26.01 -5.50
CA PHE A 500 12.11 -27.22 -5.45
C PHE A 500 12.56 -28.09 -4.28
N ARG A 501 13.88 -28.30 -4.15
CA ARG A 501 14.45 -29.08 -3.05
C ARG A 501 14.15 -28.46 -1.69
N VAL A 502 14.34 -27.15 -1.58
CA VAL A 502 14.06 -26.39 -0.34
C VAL A 502 12.59 -26.49 0.05
N PHE A 503 11.68 -26.36 -0.93
CA PHE A 503 10.25 -26.53 -0.70
C PHE A 503 9.92 -27.95 -0.24
N GLU A 504 10.38 -28.96 -0.98
CA GLU A 504 10.11 -30.36 -0.67
C GLU A 504 10.63 -30.75 0.70
N GLU A 505 11.81 -30.24 1.09
CA GLU A 505 12.37 -30.47 2.42
C GLU A 505 11.54 -29.76 3.51
N ALA A 506 11.16 -28.50 3.30
CA ALA A 506 10.42 -27.73 4.30
C ALA A 506 9.00 -28.25 4.53
N VAL A 507 8.33 -28.73 3.47
CA VAL A 507 6.95 -29.23 3.56
C VAL A 507 6.87 -30.75 3.68
N ALA A 508 7.99 -31.47 3.48
CA ALA A 508 8.08 -32.92 3.31
C ALA A 508 6.98 -33.50 2.40
N GLY A 509 6.86 -32.90 1.20
CA GLY A 509 5.89 -33.26 0.18
C GLY A 509 6.39 -32.82 -1.19
N LYS A 510 5.99 -33.53 -2.26
CA LYS A 510 6.47 -33.24 -3.61
C LYS A 510 6.00 -31.86 -4.08
N VAL A 511 6.84 -31.14 -4.83
CA VAL A 511 6.40 -29.91 -5.49
C VAL A 511 5.18 -30.21 -6.38
N PRO A 512 4.14 -29.34 -6.40
CA PRO A 512 3.05 -29.48 -7.37
C PRO A 512 3.57 -29.50 -8.82
N SER A 513 2.84 -30.13 -9.73
CA SER A 513 3.24 -30.13 -11.14
C SER A 513 3.30 -28.71 -11.70
N MET A 514 4.10 -28.50 -12.76
CA MET A 514 4.22 -27.16 -13.36
C MET A 514 2.88 -26.63 -13.88
N GLU A 515 1.98 -27.51 -14.32
CA GLU A 515 0.61 -27.17 -14.69
C GLU A 515 -0.17 -26.61 -13.48
N VAL A 516 -0.10 -27.28 -12.34
CA VAL A 516 -0.73 -26.80 -11.09
C VAL A 516 -0.10 -25.49 -10.63
N ILE A 517 1.23 -25.35 -10.69
CA ILE A 517 1.92 -24.09 -10.37
C ILE A 517 1.41 -22.95 -11.26
N ASN A 518 1.27 -23.17 -12.56
CA ASN A 518 0.76 -22.16 -13.49
C ASN A 518 -0.71 -21.81 -13.20
N GLN A 519 -1.55 -22.78 -12.86
CA GLN A 519 -2.92 -22.54 -12.41
C GLN A 519 -2.95 -21.72 -11.11
N LEU A 520 -2.09 -22.05 -10.15
CA LEU A 520 -1.94 -21.29 -8.90
C LEU A 520 -1.51 -19.84 -9.21
N LYS A 521 -0.52 -19.63 -10.09
CA LYS A 521 -0.09 -18.29 -10.54
C LYS A 521 -1.23 -17.53 -11.22
N ALA A 522 -2.02 -18.16 -12.09
CA ALA A 522 -3.16 -17.53 -12.76
C ALA A 522 -4.28 -17.13 -11.79
N ASN A 523 -4.42 -17.85 -10.67
CA ASN A 523 -5.37 -17.53 -9.60
C ASN A 523 -4.88 -16.39 -8.67
N ILE A 524 -3.61 -16.02 -8.74
CA ILE A 524 -3.10 -14.79 -8.14
C ILE A 524 -3.63 -13.67 -9.02
N ARG A 525 -4.65 -12.95 -8.52
CA ARG A 525 -5.20 -11.80 -9.25
C ARG A 525 -4.05 -10.85 -9.57
N PRO A 526 -3.83 -10.47 -10.84
CA PRO A 526 -2.85 -9.45 -11.15
C PRO A 526 -3.21 -8.24 -10.31
N VAL A 527 -2.21 -7.73 -9.58
CA VAL A 527 -2.27 -6.42 -8.95
C VAL A 527 -2.59 -5.46 -10.08
N LYS A 528 -3.87 -5.11 -10.22
CA LYS A 528 -4.32 -4.10 -11.17
C LYS A 528 -3.96 -2.74 -10.63
#